data_AF-A0A9D4Z352-F1
#
_entry.id   AF-A0A9D4Z352-F1
#
_cell.length_a   1.000
_cell.length_b   1.000
_cell.length_c   1.000
_cell.angle_alpha   90.00
_cell.angle_beta   90.00
_cell.angle_gamma   90.00
#
_symmetry.space_group_name_H-M   'P 1'
#
loop_
_entity.id
_entity.type
_entity.pdbx_description
1 polymer ?
#
loop_
_entity_poly.entity_id
_entity_poly.type
_entity_poly.pdbx_seq_one_letter_code
_entity_poly.pdbx_strand_id
1 'polypeptide(L)'
;MQAAIVSTAAAPPIAGRIGAWKHQRPVACRRTGTQRQVKHCQQVYVRAAAGADNTTAANGNGNGNGAVAPVAIPTRLNTIPHERTTRQFFYQQTTAGILKAVAAGETRISARCVFPELNTEFDVYRIGTMLELVREVVTALTADGKRVKVCVQQALGKGVFMGLPLSLNGVMRIMDKMDWGEHADLITRGNMGAAEVESADAFVLISPQNIVGHSIMPILSEMADAAEGAGKPLILINPKLTDIQSAGGVGSVRGRQGRLDFIATFVTAFHFRLLYRGAAMHPIMGALRYEYGGPWEVYRRVELGPGVESYDLIGSFDKEPTPTLITDAFRAAWDRD
;
A
#
# COMPACT_ATOMS: atom_id res chain seq x y z
N MET A 1 38.95 54.28 5.63
CA MET A 1 40.00 54.27 6.67
C MET A 1 39.83 52.99 7.48
N GLN A 2 40.79 52.08 7.30
CA GLN A 2 41.17 50.85 8.04
C GLN A 2 40.13 49.92 8.70
N ALA A 3 40.12 48.70 8.16
CA ALA A 3 39.78 47.45 8.82
C ALA A 3 40.93 46.97 9.72
N ALA A 4 40.61 46.19 10.77
CA ALA A 4 41.56 45.33 11.47
C ALA A 4 40.92 43.97 11.74
N ILE A 5 41.61 42.95 11.24
CA ILE A 5 41.40 41.51 11.33
C ILE A 5 42.13 41.02 12.58
N VAL A 6 41.53 40.14 13.37
CA VAL A 6 42.29 39.27 14.30
C VAL A 6 41.90 37.81 14.06
N SER A 7 42.92 37.10 13.57
CA SER A 7 43.06 35.67 13.37
C SER A 7 43.27 34.95 14.71
N THR A 8 42.74 33.72 14.85
CA THR A 8 43.30 32.73 15.78
C THR A 8 43.38 31.36 15.11
N ALA A 9 44.45 30.66 15.48
CA ALA A 9 45.17 29.64 14.75
C ALA A 9 44.55 28.23 14.74
N ALA A 10 44.98 27.45 13.74
CA ALA A 10 44.77 26.02 13.57
C ALA A 10 45.99 25.19 14.05
N ALA A 11 45.74 23.94 14.48
CA ALA A 11 46.52 22.70 14.27
C ALA A 11 46.18 21.64 15.36
N PRO A 12 46.47 20.31 15.21
CA PRO A 12 46.93 19.52 14.05
C PRO A 12 46.04 18.27 13.75
N PRO A 13 46.31 17.50 12.67
CA PRO A 13 45.56 16.31 12.29
C PRO A 13 46.09 15.03 12.97
N ILE A 14 45.17 14.11 13.32
CA ILE A 14 45.50 12.79 13.84
C ILE A 14 45.77 11.83 12.67
N ALA A 15 47.00 11.31 12.63
CA ALA A 15 47.44 10.26 11.72
C ALA A 15 47.02 8.87 12.23
N GLY A 16 46.55 8.01 11.33
CA GLY A 16 46.13 6.64 11.67
C GLY A 16 45.93 5.70 10.48
N ARG A 17 47.03 5.37 9.80
CA ARG A 17 47.32 4.14 9.01
C ARG A 17 46.30 3.66 7.95
N ILE A 18 46.62 4.02 6.71
CA ILE A 18 46.16 3.41 5.47
C ILE A 18 47.04 2.17 5.18
N GLY A 19 46.42 0.99 5.05
CA GLY A 19 47.04 -0.19 4.46
C GLY A 19 46.88 -0.17 2.94
N ALA A 20 47.98 0.05 2.22
CA ALA A 20 48.09 -0.06 0.77
C ALA A 20 48.02 -1.51 0.31
N TRP A 21 47.48 -1.83 -0.88
CA TRP A 21 48.09 -2.77 -1.85
C TRP A 21 47.61 -2.50 -3.30
N LYS A 22 48.50 -1.84 -4.05
CA LYS A 22 48.89 -1.99 -5.47
C LYS A 22 47.83 -1.94 -6.60
N HIS A 23 47.80 -0.80 -7.27
CA HIS A 23 47.51 -0.68 -8.71
C HIS A 23 48.63 -1.28 -9.57
N GLN A 24 48.27 -2.20 -10.48
CA GLN A 24 49.12 -2.56 -11.62
C GLN A 24 48.79 -1.66 -12.83
N ARG A 25 49.84 -1.20 -13.49
CA ARG A 25 49.84 -0.35 -14.70
C ARG A 25 49.49 -1.16 -15.97
N PRO A 26 49.03 -0.51 -17.05
CA PRO A 26 48.45 -1.18 -18.20
C PRO A 26 49.53 -1.75 -19.13
N VAL A 27 49.26 -2.92 -19.71
CA VAL A 27 50.02 -3.48 -20.83
C VAL A 27 49.30 -3.10 -22.13
N ALA A 28 49.99 -2.36 -22.98
CA ALA A 28 49.59 -2.14 -24.36
C ALA A 28 49.86 -3.41 -25.18
N CYS A 29 48.86 -3.91 -25.91
CA CYS A 29 49.09 -4.73 -27.09
C CYS A 29 48.00 -4.52 -28.14
N ARG A 30 48.39 -4.64 -29.41
CA ARG A 30 47.75 -4.12 -30.62
C ARG A 30 46.40 -4.75 -30.97
N ARG A 31 45.63 -3.94 -31.70
CA ARG A 31 44.41 -4.27 -32.48
C ARG A 31 44.54 -5.55 -33.30
N THR A 32 43.51 -6.41 -33.21
CA THR A 32 42.86 -7.10 -34.33
C THR A 32 41.51 -7.68 -33.89
N GLY A 33 40.45 -7.39 -34.65
CA GLY A 33 39.32 -8.30 -34.93
C GLY A 33 38.29 -8.63 -33.83
N THR A 34 37.08 -8.11 -34.03
CA THR A 34 35.77 -8.74 -33.68
C THR A 34 35.49 -9.11 -32.22
N GLN A 35 34.80 -8.23 -31.50
CA GLN A 35 34.29 -8.50 -30.15
C GLN A 35 32.77 -8.75 -30.17
N ARG A 36 32.39 -10.02 -30.02
CA ARG A 36 31.05 -10.47 -29.60
C ARG A 36 30.76 -9.89 -28.22
N GLN A 37 29.64 -9.19 -28.08
CA GLN A 37 29.10 -8.79 -26.77
C GLN A 37 28.57 -10.03 -26.02
N VAL A 38 29.16 -10.27 -24.85
CA VAL A 38 28.68 -11.24 -23.87
C VAL A 38 27.51 -10.58 -23.13
N LYS A 39 26.28 -11.04 -23.41
CA LYS A 39 25.09 -10.70 -22.63
C LYS A 39 25.18 -11.39 -21.27
N HIS A 40 25.32 -10.62 -20.20
CA HIS A 40 25.04 -11.08 -18.84
C HIS A 40 23.51 -11.23 -18.70
N CYS A 41 23.03 -12.47 -18.80
CA CYS A 41 21.63 -12.83 -18.55
C CYS A 41 21.46 -13.03 -17.04
N GLN A 42 20.89 -12.05 -16.35
CA GLN A 42 20.34 -12.28 -15.01
C GLN A 42 19.13 -13.22 -15.17
N GLN A 43 19.31 -14.48 -14.76
CA GLN A 43 18.22 -15.45 -14.69
C GLN A 43 17.29 -15.07 -13.54
N VAL A 44 16.12 -14.54 -13.89
CA VAL A 44 14.97 -14.41 -12.99
C VAL A 44 14.24 -15.76 -13.01
N TYR A 45 14.17 -16.44 -11.86
CA TYR A 45 13.43 -17.70 -11.74
C TYR A 45 11.93 -17.39 -11.66
N VAL A 46 11.21 -17.57 -12.76
CA VAL A 46 9.74 -17.65 -12.77
C VAL A 46 9.36 -19.10 -12.47
N ARG A 47 8.88 -19.40 -11.26
CA ARG A 47 8.27 -20.71 -10.97
C ARG A 47 6.80 -20.67 -11.37
N ALA A 48 6.43 -21.47 -12.36
CA ALA A 48 5.04 -21.72 -12.72
C ALA A 48 4.39 -22.65 -11.67
N ALA A 49 3.24 -22.26 -11.13
CA ALA A 49 2.39 -23.17 -10.37
C ALA A 49 1.46 -23.89 -11.36
N ALA A 50 1.53 -25.23 -11.38
CA ALA A 50 0.60 -26.07 -12.13
C ALA A 50 -0.76 -26.09 -11.43
N GLY A 51 -1.84 -26.05 -12.22
CA GLY A 51 -3.23 -25.97 -11.74
C GLY A 51 -3.61 -27.11 -10.79
N ALA A 52 -4.41 -26.77 -9.77
CA ALA A 52 -5.02 -27.72 -8.87
C ALA A 52 -6.53 -27.45 -8.78
N ASP A 53 -7.31 -28.49 -9.07
CA ASP A 53 -8.76 -28.56 -8.91
C ASP A 53 -9.16 -28.32 -7.44
N ASN A 54 -10.24 -27.56 -7.26
CA ASN A 54 -10.64 -27.01 -5.96
C ASN A 54 -11.74 -27.87 -5.32
N THR A 55 -11.42 -28.64 -4.29
CA THR A 55 -12.40 -29.08 -3.27
C THR A 55 -11.77 -29.22 -1.87
N THR A 56 -12.40 -28.51 -0.92
CA THR A 56 -12.48 -28.78 0.55
C THR A 56 -11.35 -28.29 1.49
N ALA A 57 -11.78 -28.06 2.73
CA ALA A 57 -11.29 -27.10 3.71
C ALA A 57 -10.38 -27.66 4.83
N ALA A 58 -9.80 -26.70 5.58
CA ALA A 58 -9.50 -26.68 7.02
C ALA A 58 -8.23 -27.35 7.61
N ASN A 59 -7.52 -26.49 8.38
CA ASN A 59 -6.70 -26.71 9.59
C ASN A 59 -5.45 -27.60 9.58
N GLY A 60 -4.33 -27.02 10.07
CA GLY A 60 -3.22 -27.79 10.65
C GLY A 60 -1.87 -27.08 10.67
N ASN A 61 -1.40 -26.78 11.88
CA ASN A 61 -0.07 -26.29 12.25
C ASN A 61 1.09 -27.16 11.69
N GLY A 62 2.19 -26.54 11.24
CA GLY A 62 3.44 -27.26 10.97
C GLY A 62 4.49 -26.49 10.17
N ASN A 63 5.63 -26.22 10.80
CA ASN A 63 6.84 -25.65 10.20
C ASN A 63 7.31 -26.43 8.95
N GLY A 64 7.55 -25.71 7.87
CA GLY A 64 8.26 -26.20 6.68
C GLY A 64 8.27 -25.11 5.62
N ASN A 65 9.37 -25.00 4.86
CA ASN A 65 9.47 -24.18 3.65
C ASN A 65 8.42 -24.62 2.62
N GLY A 66 7.17 -24.21 2.81
CA GLY A 66 6.03 -24.51 1.96
C GLY A 66 5.78 -23.31 1.07
N ALA A 67 5.83 -23.51 -0.25
CA ALA A 67 5.23 -22.55 -1.16
C ALA A 67 3.75 -22.40 -0.76
N VAL A 68 3.38 -21.21 -0.29
CA VAL A 68 1.99 -20.89 0.09
C VAL A 68 1.14 -21.11 -1.16
N ALA A 69 0.10 -21.94 -1.04
CA ALA A 69 -0.81 -22.19 -2.14
C ALA A 69 -1.43 -20.85 -2.62
N PRO A 70 -1.59 -20.65 -3.95
CA PRO A 70 -2.12 -19.41 -4.48
C PRO A 70 -3.52 -19.13 -3.92
N VAL A 71 -3.77 -17.89 -3.54
CA VAL A 71 -5.06 -17.48 -2.96
C VAL A 71 -6.09 -17.37 -4.08
N ALA A 72 -7.22 -18.06 -3.93
CA ALA A 72 -8.33 -17.98 -4.87
C ALA A 72 -8.98 -16.59 -4.82
N ILE A 73 -8.76 -15.77 -5.85
CA ILE A 73 -9.37 -14.44 -5.97
C ILE A 73 -10.85 -14.60 -6.36
N PRO A 74 -11.77 -13.87 -5.70
CA PRO A 74 -13.18 -13.87 -6.10
C PRO A 74 -13.38 -13.48 -7.56
N THR A 75 -14.33 -14.13 -8.20
CA THR A 75 -14.73 -13.88 -9.59
C THR A 75 -15.82 -12.82 -9.67
N ARG A 76 -16.15 -12.39 -10.89
CA ARG A 76 -17.20 -11.44 -11.24
C ARG A 76 -17.02 -10.09 -10.58
N LEU A 77 -15.77 -9.63 -10.47
CA LEU A 77 -15.41 -8.32 -9.93
C LEU A 77 -15.83 -7.15 -10.84
N ASN A 78 -16.51 -7.43 -11.94
CA ASN A 78 -17.22 -6.46 -12.77
C ASN A 78 -18.70 -6.28 -12.37
N THR A 79 -19.25 -7.15 -11.52
CA THR A 79 -20.66 -7.14 -11.12
C THR A 79 -20.82 -6.33 -9.85
N ILE A 80 -21.61 -5.25 -9.91
CA ILE A 80 -21.82 -4.36 -8.78
C ILE A 80 -23.34 -4.17 -8.58
N PRO A 81 -23.87 -4.30 -7.35
CA PRO A 81 -23.17 -4.61 -6.11
C PRO A 81 -22.61 -6.04 -6.06
N HIS A 82 -21.46 -6.20 -5.41
CA HIS A 82 -20.84 -7.50 -5.19
C HIS A 82 -21.60 -8.28 -4.11
N GLU A 83 -21.58 -9.60 -4.26
CA GLU A 83 -22.07 -10.52 -3.26
C GLU A 83 -21.37 -10.32 -1.91
N ARG A 84 -22.07 -10.65 -0.83
CA ARG A 84 -21.53 -10.51 0.54
C ARG A 84 -20.27 -11.37 0.73
N THR A 85 -20.23 -12.55 0.13
CA THR A 85 -19.08 -13.47 0.14
C THR A 85 -17.84 -12.83 -0.48
N THR A 86 -17.99 -12.17 -1.63
CA THR A 86 -16.91 -11.44 -2.30
C THR A 86 -16.38 -10.30 -1.44
N ARG A 87 -17.27 -9.52 -0.82
CA ARG A 87 -16.86 -8.45 0.12
C ARG A 87 -16.14 -9.00 1.34
N GLN A 88 -16.67 -10.07 1.95
CA GLN A 88 -16.09 -10.71 3.12
C GLN A 88 -14.67 -11.22 2.87
N PHE A 89 -14.39 -11.77 1.68
CA PHE A 89 -13.04 -12.15 1.29
C PHE A 89 -12.06 -10.96 1.44
N PHE A 90 -12.40 -9.80 0.86
CA PHE A 90 -11.54 -8.62 0.96
C PHE A 90 -11.40 -8.09 2.38
N TYR A 91 -12.47 -8.18 3.19
CA TYR A 91 -12.45 -7.77 4.58
C TYR A 91 -11.50 -8.64 5.40
N GLN A 92 -11.66 -9.96 5.31
CA GLN A 92 -10.83 -10.93 6.02
C GLN A 92 -9.36 -10.82 5.62
N GLN A 93 -9.07 -10.70 4.32
CA GLN A 93 -7.70 -10.58 3.81
C GLN A 93 -7.02 -9.28 4.28
N THR A 94 -7.76 -8.16 4.24
CA THR A 94 -7.25 -6.87 4.71
C THR A 94 -6.99 -6.90 6.21
N THR A 95 -7.95 -7.41 6.99
CA THR A 95 -7.84 -7.55 8.44
C THR A 95 -6.68 -8.46 8.82
N ALA A 96 -6.53 -9.63 8.18
CA ALA A 96 -5.44 -10.56 8.44
C ALA A 96 -4.06 -9.91 8.18
N GLY A 97 -3.90 -9.18 7.07
CA GLY A 97 -2.66 -8.45 6.78
C GLY A 97 -2.34 -7.38 7.82
N ILE A 98 -3.35 -6.63 8.28
CA ILE A 98 -3.18 -5.59 9.31
C ILE A 98 -2.81 -6.22 10.65
N LEU A 99 -3.50 -7.26 11.10
CA LEU A 99 -3.21 -7.93 12.37
C LEU A 99 -1.79 -8.51 12.39
N LYS A 100 -1.33 -9.10 11.28
CA LYS A 100 0.05 -9.59 11.15
C LYS A 100 1.08 -8.46 11.28
N ALA A 101 0.84 -7.32 10.62
CA ALA A 101 1.71 -6.15 10.71
C ALA A 101 1.74 -5.58 12.15
N VAL A 102 0.57 -5.45 12.79
CA VAL A 102 0.48 -4.99 14.19
C VAL A 102 1.19 -5.96 15.14
N ALA A 103 1.03 -7.27 14.96
CA ALA A 103 1.70 -8.29 15.77
C ALA A 103 3.23 -8.29 15.58
N ALA A 104 3.71 -7.90 14.40
CA ALA A 104 5.13 -7.71 14.12
C ALA A 104 5.71 -6.42 14.75
N GLY A 105 4.87 -5.57 15.35
CA GLY A 105 5.29 -4.33 15.99
C GLY A 105 5.38 -3.13 15.04
N GLU A 106 4.79 -3.23 13.84
CA GLU A 106 4.78 -2.14 12.88
C GLU A 106 3.92 -0.96 13.38
N THR A 107 4.48 0.24 13.37
CA THR A 107 3.76 1.45 13.82
C THR A 107 3.12 2.21 12.67
N ARG A 108 3.68 2.15 11.46
CA ARG A 108 3.16 2.83 10.26
C ARG A 108 2.64 1.79 9.27
N ILE A 109 1.33 1.59 9.22
CA ILE A 109 0.70 0.52 8.44
C ILE A 109 -0.24 1.11 7.37
N SER A 110 -0.18 0.59 6.15
CA SER A 110 -1.05 0.99 5.04
C SER A 110 -1.72 -0.22 4.42
N ALA A 111 -3.05 -0.14 4.25
CA ALA A 111 -3.84 -1.13 3.53
C ALA A 111 -4.53 -0.46 2.34
N ARG A 112 -4.29 -0.97 1.13
CA ARG A 112 -4.88 -0.49 -0.12
C ARG A 112 -5.72 -1.59 -0.76
N CYS A 113 -7.01 -1.63 -0.44
CA CYS A 113 -7.98 -2.55 -1.04
C CYS A 113 -8.91 -1.80 -2.00
N VAL A 114 -8.64 -1.89 -3.30
CA VAL A 114 -9.25 -1.04 -4.34
C VAL A 114 -9.93 -1.91 -5.40
N PHE A 115 -10.90 -2.72 -4.96
CA PHE A 115 -11.91 -3.30 -5.86
C PHE A 115 -13.03 -2.26 -6.12
N PRO A 116 -13.90 -2.44 -7.12
CA PRO A 116 -14.71 -1.32 -7.64
C PRO A 116 -15.57 -0.57 -6.62
N GLU A 117 -16.14 -1.24 -5.61
CA GLU A 117 -16.93 -0.56 -4.57
C GLU A 117 -16.10 0.29 -3.59
N LEU A 118 -14.81 -0.02 -3.44
CA LEU A 118 -13.89 0.74 -2.58
C LEU A 118 -13.04 1.74 -3.37
N ASN A 119 -13.18 1.76 -4.69
CA ASN A 119 -12.42 2.66 -5.53
C ASN A 119 -13.16 3.99 -5.76
N THR A 120 -12.65 5.07 -5.18
CA THR A 120 -13.19 6.44 -5.36
C THR A 120 -13.03 7.00 -6.77
N GLU A 121 -12.21 6.38 -7.61
CA GLU A 121 -12.08 6.74 -9.03
C GLU A 121 -13.20 6.15 -9.88
N PHE A 122 -13.93 5.17 -9.35
CA PHE A 122 -15.07 4.55 -9.99
C PHE A 122 -16.34 5.23 -9.51
N ASP A 123 -17.31 5.37 -10.42
CA ASP A 123 -18.63 5.94 -10.11
C ASP A 123 -19.44 5.10 -9.10
N VAL A 124 -18.97 3.89 -8.83
CA VAL A 124 -19.65 2.90 -7.98
C VAL A 124 -19.04 2.79 -6.58
N TYR A 125 -18.37 3.84 -6.11
CA TYR A 125 -17.87 3.91 -4.75
C TYR A 125 -19.02 3.80 -3.73
N ARG A 126 -18.91 2.85 -2.79
CA ARG A 126 -19.90 2.60 -1.75
C ARG A 126 -19.28 2.81 -0.38
N ILE A 127 -19.66 3.91 0.28
CA ILE A 127 -19.18 4.22 1.63
C ILE A 127 -19.57 3.14 2.65
N GLY A 128 -20.73 2.49 2.47
CA GLY A 128 -21.15 1.37 3.31
C GLY A 128 -20.14 0.22 3.28
N THR A 129 -19.66 -0.16 2.10
CA THR A 129 -18.65 -1.21 1.90
C THR A 129 -17.32 -0.85 2.57
N MET A 130 -16.93 0.43 2.56
CA MET A 130 -15.74 0.92 3.27
C MET A 130 -15.92 0.82 4.78
N LEU A 131 -17.08 1.23 5.30
CA LEU A 131 -17.36 1.17 6.73
C LEU A 131 -17.50 -0.26 7.24
N GLU A 132 -18.06 -1.17 6.44
CA GLU A 132 -18.06 -2.61 6.73
C GLU A 132 -16.62 -3.16 6.86
N LEU A 133 -15.71 -2.79 5.95
CA LEU A 133 -14.28 -3.14 6.06
C LEU A 133 -13.65 -2.56 7.34
N VAL A 134 -13.88 -1.26 7.61
CA VAL A 134 -13.34 -0.60 8.81
C VAL A 134 -13.86 -1.27 10.07
N ARG A 135 -15.16 -1.64 10.11
CA ARG A 135 -15.75 -2.37 11.23
C ARG A 135 -15.06 -3.72 11.42
N GLU A 136 -14.83 -4.50 10.37
CA GLU A 136 -14.12 -5.79 10.47
C GLU A 136 -12.72 -5.61 11.08
N VAL A 137 -11.96 -4.62 10.60
CA VAL A 137 -10.59 -4.34 11.09
C VAL A 137 -10.61 -3.90 12.56
N VAL A 138 -11.49 -2.95 12.91
CA VAL A 138 -11.57 -2.38 14.25
C VAL A 138 -12.04 -3.42 15.26
N THR A 139 -13.07 -4.21 14.92
CA THR A 139 -13.58 -5.27 15.80
C THR A 139 -12.54 -6.36 16.05
N ALA A 140 -11.71 -6.69 15.06
CA ALA A 140 -10.62 -7.63 15.27
C ALA A 140 -9.52 -7.07 16.19
N LEU A 141 -9.17 -5.78 16.05
CA LEU A 141 -8.21 -5.12 16.94
C LEU A 141 -8.72 -4.99 18.38
N THR A 142 -10.02 -4.74 18.57
CA THR A 142 -10.61 -4.65 19.91
C THR A 142 -10.83 -6.01 20.55
N ALA A 143 -11.06 -7.07 19.76
CA ALA A 143 -11.05 -8.45 20.25
C ALA A 143 -9.68 -8.84 20.84
N ASP A 144 -8.58 -8.26 20.32
CA ASP A 144 -7.23 -8.36 20.90
C ASP A 144 -7.04 -7.43 22.14
N GLY A 145 -8.11 -6.83 22.65
CA GLY A 145 -8.11 -5.98 23.84
C GLY A 145 -7.57 -4.56 23.63
N LYS A 146 -7.33 -4.12 22.38
CA LYS A 146 -6.82 -2.76 22.12
C LYS A 146 -7.96 -1.74 22.15
N ARG A 147 -7.72 -0.58 22.78
CA ARG A 147 -8.58 0.59 22.54
C ARG A 147 -8.25 1.17 21.18
N VAL A 148 -9.25 1.23 20.31
CA VAL A 148 -9.05 1.67 18.93
C VAL A 148 -9.73 3.01 18.74
N LYS A 149 -9.04 3.94 18.09
CA LYS A 149 -9.62 5.20 17.64
C LYS A 149 -9.77 5.21 16.14
N VAL A 150 -11.00 5.37 15.68
CA VAL A 150 -11.32 5.50 14.26
C VAL A 150 -11.34 6.98 13.89
N CYS A 151 -10.39 7.38 13.06
CA CYS A 151 -10.17 8.77 12.68
C CYS A 151 -10.69 9.05 11.28
N VAL A 152 -11.43 10.16 11.14
CA VAL A 152 -11.88 10.70 9.87
C VAL A 152 -11.29 12.08 9.68
N GLN A 153 -11.00 12.44 8.44
CA GLN A 153 -10.51 13.75 8.09
C GLN A 153 -11.51 14.84 8.47
N GLN A 154 -11.04 15.87 9.16
CA GLN A 154 -11.74 17.14 9.33
C GLN A 154 -11.65 17.98 8.04
N ALA A 155 -12.57 18.92 7.87
CA ALA A 155 -12.50 19.85 6.74
C ALA A 155 -11.15 20.60 6.73
N LEU A 156 -10.53 20.66 5.55
CA LEU A 156 -9.26 21.36 5.34
C LEU A 156 -9.52 22.74 4.71
N GLY A 157 -8.70 23.72 5.06
CA GLY A 157 -8.78 25.07 4.52
C GLY A 157 -9.33 26.10 5.51
N LYS A 158 -9.47 27.35 5.05
CA LYS A 158 -10.00 28.48 5.85
C LYS A 158 -11.01 29.27 5.03
N GLY A 159 -12.09 29.70 5.68
CA GLY A 159 -13.14 30.51 5.05
C GLY A 159 -13.83 29.77 3.90
N VAL A 160 -14.01 30.45 2.76
CA VAL A 160 -14.74 29.92 1.59
C VAL A 160 -14.02 28.73 0.92
N PHE A 161 -12.72 28.55 1.19
CA PHE A 161 -11.93 27.44 0.66
C PHE A 161 -11.87 26.24 1.61
N MET A 162 -12.70 26.22 2.65
CA MET A 162 -12.84 25.05 3.52
C MET A 162 -13.62 23.95 2.79
N GLY A 163 -13.04 22.76 2.71
CA GLY A 163 -13.64 21.62 2.03
C GLY A 163 -13.33 20.30 2.71
N LEU A 164 -14.23 19.34 2.54
CA LEU A 164 -14.01 17.94 2.90
C LEU A 164 -14.11 17.10 1.61
N PRO A 165 -13.28 16.06 1.42
CA PRO A 165 -13.45 15.14 0.31
C PRO A 165 -14.89 14.61 0.26
N LEU A 166 -15.49 14.57 -0.93
CA LEU A 166 -16.87 14.13 -1.11
C LEU A 166 -17.11 12.73 -0.54
N SER A 167 -16.14 11.83 -0.67
CA SER A 167 -16.16 10.47 -0.15
C SER A 167 -16.17 10.38 1.38
N LEU A 168 -15.75 11.44 2.08
CA LEU A 168 -15.73 11.51 3.54
C LEU A 168 -16.91 12.30 4.13
N ASN A 169 -17.74 12.90 3.28
CA ASN A 169 -18.88 13.69 3.73
C ASN A 169 -19.93 12.80 4.42
N GLY A 170 -20.29 13.13 5.65
CA GLY A 170 -21.27 12.40 6.44
C GLY A 170 -20.76 11.10 7.08
N VAL A 171 -19.51 10.69 6.84
CA VAL A 171 -18.94 9.45 7.38
C VAL A 171 -19.01 9.41 8.91
N MET A 172 -18.62 10.50 9.58
CA MET A 172 -18.74 10.61 11.04
C MET A 172 -20.16 10.36 11.54
N ARG A 173 -21.18 10.93 10.88
CA ARG A 173 -22.59 10.73 11.26
C ARG A 173 -23.06 9.30 11.09
N ILE A 174 -22.54 8.59 10.08
CA ILE A 174 -22.87 7.17 9.86
C ILE A 174 -22.20 6.32 10.95
N MET A 175 -20.94 6.60 11.26
CA MET A 175 -20.20 5.92 12.32
C MET A 175 -20.85 6.09 13.70
N ASP A 176 -21.50 7.23 13.95
CA ASP A 176 -22.25 7.48 15.19
C ASP A 176 -23.44 6.55 15.40
N LYS A 177 -24.01 6.03 14.31
CA LYS A 177 -25.16 5.13 14.31
C LYS A 177 -24.77 3.69 14.03
N MET A 178 -23.49 3.44 13.79
CA MET A 178 -22.99 2.12 13.44
C MET A 178 -22.99 1.23 14.69
N ASP A 179 -23.49 0.02 14.54
CA ASP A 179 -23.28 -1.03 15.52
C ASP A 179 -21.81 -1.50 15.43
N TRP A 180 -21.10 -1.42 16.55
CA TRP A 180 -19.68 -1.80 16.64
C TRP A 180 -19.48 -3.18 17.29
N GLY A 181 -20.56 -3.88 17.64
CA GLY A 181 -20.50 -5.21 18.24
C GLY A 181 -20.09 -5.21 19.72
N GLU A 182 -19.53 -6.34 20.15
CA GLU A 182 -19.33 -6.69 21.56
C GLU A 182 -18.37 -5.75 22.32
N HIS A 183 -17.32 -5.27 21.66
CA HIS A 183 -16.29 -4.42 22.27
C HIS A 183 -16.43 -2.94 21.88
N ALA A 184 -17.68 -2.45 21.74
CA ALA A 184 -17.96 -1.08 21.35
C ALA A 184 -17.41 -0.03 22.33
N ASP A 185 -17.25 -0.40 23.61
CA ASP A 185 -16.70 0.44 24.68
C ASP A 185 -15.19 0.76 24.49
N LEU A 186 -14.47 -0.10 23.77
CA LEU A 186 -13.05 0.10 23.43
C LEU A 186 -12.86 0.99 22.20
N ILE A 187 -13.95 1.43 21.55
CA ILE A 187 -13.91 2.15 20.28
C ILE A 187 -14.25 3.62 20.49
N THR A 188 -13.31 4.48 20.11
CA THR A 188 -13.51 5.92 20.07
C THR A 188 -13.44 6.44 18.64
N ARG A 189 -14.00 7.62 18.42
CA ARG A 189 -14.01 8.31 17.12
C ARG A 189 -13.29 9.63 17.27
N GLY A 190 -12.61 10.11 16.24
CA GLY A 190 -11.92 11.39 16.30
C GLY A 190 -11.53 11.96 14.95
N ASN A 191 -10.88 13.11 15.01
CA ASN A 191 -10.30 13.74 13.82
C ASN A 191 -8.89 13.19 13.57
N MET A 192 -8.19 13.73 12.57
CA MET A 192 -6.76 13.48 12.37
C MET A 192 -5.92 14.58 13.01
N GLY A 193 -4.79 14.19 13.61
CA GLY A 193 -3.78 15.10 14.15
C GLY A 193 -3.08 14.53 15.39
N ALA A 194 -1.91 15.08 15.74
CA ALA A 194 -1.10 14.60 16.86
C ALA A 194 -1.84 14.61 18.21
N ALA A 195 -2.73 15.59 18.43
CA ALA A 195 -3.53 15.71 19.65
C ALA A 195 -4.45 14.51 19.91
N GLU A 196 -4.74 13.70 18.88
CA GLU A 196 -5.67 12.58 19.00
C GLU A 196 -4.97 11.29 19.49
N VAL A 197 -3.61 11.26 19.52
CA VAL A 197 -2.77 10.06 19.71
C VAL A 197 -2.65 9.59 21.17
N GLU A 198 -2.99 10.42 22.14
CA GLU A 198 -2.91 10.02 23.55
C GLU A 198 -4.02 9.03 23.94
N SER A 199 -5.16 9.09 23.25
CA SER A 199 -6.43 8.53 23.70
C SER A 199 -6.71 7.05 23.40
N ALA A 200 -5.84 6.37 22.65
CA ALA A 200 -6.06 4.98 22.22
C ALA A 200 -4.74 4.21 22.08
N ASP A 201 -4.84 2.89 21.90
CA ASP A 201 -3.70 1.98 21.71
C ASP A 201 -3.42 1.74 20.22
N ALA A 202 -4.42 1.92 19.34
CA ALA A 202 -4.29 1.86 17.89
C ALA A 202 -5.18 2.89 17.18
N PHE A 203 -4.75 3.37 16.01
CA PHE A 203 -5.45 4.39 15.23
C PHE A 203 -5.76 3.90 13.83
N VAL A 204 -7.03 3.97 13.41
CA VAL A 204 -7.48 3.56 12.07
C VAL A 204 -8.00 4.77 11.32
N LEU A 205 -7.33 5.16 10.24
CA LEU A 205 -7.64 6.35 9.46
C LEU A 205 -8.38 5.94 8.18
N ILE A 206 -9.60 6.45 8.04
CA ILE A 206 -10.46 6.14 6.89
C ILE A 206 -10.10 7.05 5.72
N SER A 207 -9.50 6.48 4.68
CA SER A 207 -9.26 7.08 3.37
C SER A 207 -8.81 8.54 3.45
N PRO A 208 -7.67 8.86 4.10
CA PRO A 208 -7.16 10.23 4.18
C PRO A 208 -6.79 10.74 2.78
N GLN A 209 -7.20 11.97 2.43
CA GLN A 209 -7.04 12.52 1.07
C GLN A 209 -6.68 14.00 1.08
N ASN A 210 -5.98 14.41 0.03
CA ASN A 210 -5.83 15.84 -0.27
C ASN A 210 -7.17 16.43 -0.73
N ILE A 211 -7.31 17.75 -0.65
CA ILE A 211 -8.36 18.49 -1.35
C ILE A 211 -7.72 19.53 -2.27
N VAL A 212 -8.50 20.11 -3.18
CA VAL A 212 -8.02 21.20 -4.03
C VAL A 212 -7.54 22.36 -3.15
N GLY A 213 -6.27 22.74 -3.30
CA GLY A 213 -5.66 23.85 -2.58
C GLY A 213 -5.12 23.53 -1.17
N HIS A 214 -5.40 22.35 -0.60
CA HIS A 214 -4.93 21.97 0.73
C HIS A 214 -4.47 20.51 0.82
N SER A 215 -3.29 20.31 1.39
CA SER A 215 -2.68 19.00 1.62
C SER A 215 -2.99 18.49 3.02
N ILE A 216 -3.39 17.22 3.15
CA ILE A 216 -3.59 16.56 4.46
C ILE A 216 -2.25 16.20 5.13
N MET A 217 -1.16 16.23 4.37
CA MET A 217 0.15 15.72 4.77
C MET A 217 0.68 16.29 6.09
N PRO A 218 0.62 17.60 6.38
CA PRO A 218 1.15 18.11 7.64
C PRO A 218 0.47 17.46 8.86
N ILE A 219 -0.86 17.37 8.83
CA ILE A 219 -1.67 16.76 9.89
C ILE A 219 -1.37 15.26 10.01
N LEU A 220 -1.25 14.58 8.87
CA LEU A 220 -1.00 13.15 8.83
C LEU A 220 0.42 12.80 9.30
N SER A 221 1.41 13.61 8.93
CA SER A 221 2.81 13.43 9.35
C SER A 221 2.98 13.67 10.84
N GLU A 222 2.40 14.75 11.38
CA GLU A 222 2.40 15.01 12.83
C GLU A 222 1.75 13.87 13.62
N MET A 223 0.63 13.33 13.13
CA MET A 223 -0.04 12.19 13.76
C MET A 223 0.79 10.91 13.67
N ALA A 224 1.44 10.65 12.54
CA ALA A 224 2.31 9.49 12.35
C ALA A 224 3.53 9.53 13.28
N ASP A 225 4.19 10.69 13.37
CA ASP A 225 5.35 10.88 14.24
C ASP A 225 4.97 10.73 15.71
N ALA A 226 3.82 11.27 16.12
CA ALA A 226 3.31 11.12 17.49
C ALA A 226 2.96 9.66 17.82
N ALA A 227 2.31 8.94 16.88
CA ALA A 227 1.94 7.54 17.08
C ALA A 227 3.17 6.64 17.17
N GLU A 228 4.15 6.85 16.29
CA GLU A 228 5.42 6.13 16.31
C GLU A 228 6.22 6.41 17.59
N GLY A 229 6.32 7.67 18.02
CA GLY A 229 6.98 8.04 19.27
C GLY A 229 6.35 7.41 20.51
N ALA A 230 5.05 7.10 20.44
CA ALA A 230 4.32 6.37 21.49
C ALA A 230 4.32 4.85 21.29
N GLY A 231 4.94 4.32 20.22
CA GLY A 231 4.94 2.89 19.90
C GLY A 231 3.57 2.33 19.52
N LYS A 232 2.67 3.16 18.99
CA LYS A 232 1.28 2.80 18.69
C LYS A 232 1.05 2.68 17.18
N PRO A 233 0.35 1.64 16.70
CA PRO A 233 0.06 1.48 15.28
C PRO A 233 -0.92 2.54 14.76
N LEU A 234 -0.52 3.20 13.67
CA LEU A 234 -1.31 4.07 12.82
C LEU A 234 -1.58 3.35 11.48
N ILE A 235 -2.83 3.01 11.25
CA ILE A 235 -3.30 2.18 10.13
C ILE A 235 -4.06 3.07 9.15
N LEU A 236 -3.57 3.19 7.92
CA LEU A 236 -4.24 3.89 6.84
C LEU A 236 -5.05 2.90 6.00
N ILE A 237 -6.36 3.11 5.87
CA ILE A 237 -7.21 2.33 4.98
C ILE A 237 -7.50 3.15 3.73
N ASN A 238 -7.06 2.67 2.57
CA ASN A 238 -7.22 3.30 1.26
C ASN A 238 -6.79 4.78 1.19
N PRO A 239 -5.57 5.14 1.63
CA PRO A 239 -5.09 6.52 1.57
C PRO A 239 -5.00 7.02 0.12
N LYS A 240 -5.52 8.22 -0.15
CA LYS A 240 -5.46 8.91 -1.45
C LYS A 240 -4.61 10.18 -1.34
N LEU A 241 -3.31 9.97 -1.19
CA LEU A 241 -2.33 11.03 -0.93
C LEU A 241 -1.64 11.53 -2.22
N THR A 242 -2.00 10.98 -3.38
CA THR A 242 -1.54 11.43 -4.70
C THR A 242 -2.20 12.76 -5.10
N ASP A 243 -1.67 13.40 -6.14
CA ASP A 243 -2.12 14.72 -6.58
C ASP A 243 -3.58 14.74 -7.06
N ILE A 244 -4.36 15.68 -6.52
CA ILE A 244 -5.60 16.14 -7.14
C ILE A 244 -5.23 17.37 -7.95
N GLN A 245 -5.21 17.25 -9.28
CA GLN A 245 -4.96 18.38 -10.15
C GLN A 245 -6.13 19.36 -10.05
N SER A 246 -5.83 20.64 -9.77
CA SER A 246 -6.82 21.71 -9.91
C SER A 246 -7.11 21.92 -11.41
N ALA A 247 -8.37 22.22 -11.74
CA ALA A 247 -8.88 22.37 -13.11
C ALA A 247 -8.15 23.43 -13.98
N GLY A 248 -7.21 24.19 -13.41
CA GLY A 248 -6.40 25.18 -14.12
C GLY A 248 -5.01 24.72 -14.59
N GLY A 249 -4.60 23.46 -14.38
CA GLY A 249 -3.29 22.95 -14.83
C GLY A 249 -2.05 23.60 -14.19
N VAL A 250 -2.25 24.56 -13.27
CA VAL A 250 -1.19 25.25 -12.53
C VAL A 250 -1.19 24.76 -11.09
N GLY A 251 -0.26 23.84 -10.77
CA GLY A 251 0.02 23.31 -9.43
C GLY A 251 -0.18 21.78 -9.36
N SER A 252 0.75 20.95 -8.87
CA SER A 252 1.86 21.19 -7.95
C SER A 252 2.89 20.04 -8.05
N VAL A 253 3.92 20.18 -8.89
CA VAL A 253 5.09 19.27 -8.86
C VAL A 253 5.85 19.42 -7.52
N ARG A 254 5.74 20.60 -6.89
CA ARG A 254 6.36 20.91 -5.59
C ARG A 254 5.65 20.14 -4.47
N GLY A 255 6.38 19.24 -3.81
CA GLY A 255 5.87 18.41 -2.71
C GLY A 255 5.36 17.02 -3.13
N ARG A 256 5.39 16.65 -4.42
CA ARG A 256 5.09 15.28 -4.87
C ARG A 256 6.10 14.26 -4.31
N GLN A 257 7.40 14.58 -4.38
CA GLN A 257 8.44 13.67 -3.89
C GLN A 257 8.30 13.42 -2.39
N GLY A 258 8.20 14.48 -1.56
CA GLY A 258 8.02 14.33 -0.11
C GLY A 258 6.76 13.54 0.29
N ARG A 259 5.70 13.55 -0.54
CA ARG A 259 4.53 12.69 -0.35
C ARG A 259 4.81 11.22 -0.64
N LEU A 260 5.51 10.95 -1.74
CA LEU A 260 5.94 9.59 -2.08
C LEU A 260 6.89 9.05 -1.00
N ASP A 261 7.82 9.88 -0.53
CA ASP A 261 8.76 9.53 0.54
C ASP A 261 8.00 9.23 1.84
N PHE A 262 7.00 10.06 2.20
CA PHE A 262 6.16 9.81 3.35
C PHE A 262 5.34 8.53 3.23
N ILE A 263 4.70 8.28 2.08
CA ILE A 263 3.95 7.03 1.83
C ILE A 263 4.88 5.82 1.95
N ALA A 264 6.12 5.94 1.49
CA ALA A 264 7.12 4.88 1.60
C ALA A 264 7.56 4.59 3.04
N THR A 265 7.26 5.47 4.01
CA THR A 265 7.47 5.17 5.44
C THR A 265 6.44 4.19 6.01
N PHE A 266 5.33 3.95 5.30
CA PHE A 266 4.32 3.00 5.73
C PHE A 266 4.59 1.62 5.15
N VAL A 267 4.58 0.62 6.02
CA VAL A 267 4.62 -0.77 5.58
C VAL A 267 3.25 -1.15 5.02
N THR A 268 3.25 -1.77 3.85
CA THR A 268 2.02 -2.26 3.24
C THR A 268 1.58 -3.51 3.99
N ALA A 269 0.40 -3.49 4.62
CA ALA A 269 -0.20 -4.66 5.26
C ALA A 269 -1.04 -5.49 4.28
N PHE A 270 -1.71 -4.82 3.35
CA PHE A 270 -2.50 -5.46 2.32
C PHE A 270 -2.58 -4.55 1.09
N HIS A 271 -2.50 -5.14 -0.09
CA HIS A 271 -2.71 -4.42 -1.34
C HIS A 271 -3.54 -5.28 -2.30
N PHE A 272 -4.63 -4.73 -2.82
CA PHE A 272 -5.40 -5.30 -3.89
C PHE A 272 -5.82 -4.22 -4.87
N ARG A 273 -5.54 -4.41 -6.16
CA ARG A 273 -6.10 -3.60 -7.24
C ARG A 273 -6.34 -4.44 -8.48
N LEU A 274 -7.36 -4.06 -9.23
CA LEU A 274 -7.61 -4.63 -10.55
C LEU A 274 -6.64 -4.04 -11.59
N LEU A 275 -6.32 -4.84 -12.59
CA LEU A 275 -5.48 -4.49 -13.73
C LEU A 275 -6.38 -4.40 -14.98
N TYR A 276 -6.27 -3.31 -15.72
CA TYR A 276 -7.13 -2.99 -16.86
C TYR A 276 -6.33 -2.82 -18.15
N ARG A 277 -6.98 -3.03 -19.29
CA ARG A 277 -6.39 -2.78 -20.61
C ARG A 277 -6.46 -1.29 -20.94
N GLY A 278 -5.36 -0.58 -20.71
CA GLY A 278 -5.24 0.84 -21.04
C GLY A 278 -5.85 1.77 -19.99
N ALA A 279 -6.27 2.97 -20.41
CA ALA A 279 -6.87 3.98 -19.52
C ALA A 279 -8.36 3.72 -19.24
N ALA A 280 -8.99 2.85 -20.03
CA ALA A 280 -10.38 2.47 -19.81
C ALA A 280 -10.47 1.46 -18.66
N MET A 281 -11.51 1.59 -17.83
CA MET A 281 -11.80 0.70 -16.70
C MET A 281 -12.41 -0.64 -17.13
N HIS A 282 -12.29 -0.98 -18.41
CA HIS A 282 -12.72 -2.23 -19.01
C HIS A 282 -11.90 -2.51 -20.29
N PRO A 283 -11.54 -3.76 -20.60
CA PRO A 283 -11.75 -4.98 -19.81
C PRO A 283 -10.79 -5.12 -18.60
N ILE A 284 -11.24 -5.84 -17.58
CA ILE A 284 -10.40 -6.33 -16.48
C ILE A 284 -9.51 -7.44 -17.04
N MET A 285 -8.19 -7.24 -16.94
CA MET A 285 -7.17 -8.20 -17.38
C MET A 285 -6.71 -9.12 -16.25
N GLY A 286 -6.83 -8.68 -14.99
CA GLY A 286 -6.28 -9.41 -13.86
C GLY A 286 -6.31 -8.60 -12.57
N ALA A 287 -5.51 -9.03 -11.60
CA ALA A 287 -5.40 -8.38 -10.30
C ALA A 287 -3.96 -8.41 -9.79
N LEU A 288 -3.59 -7.40 -9.01
CA LEU A 288 -2.37 -7.38 -8.21
C LEU A 288 -2.77 -7.51 -6.74
N ARG A 289 -2.25 -8.52 -6.06
CA ARG A 289 -2.49 -8.81 -4.65
C ARG A 289 -1.18 -8.83 -3.87
N TYR A 290 -1.22 -8.38 -2.62
CA TYR A 290 -0.17 -8.58 -1.64
C TYR A 290 -0.81 -8.61 -0.24
N GLU A 291 -0.22 -9.41 0.64
CA GLU A 291 -0.55 -9.50 2.06
C GLU A 291 0.75 -9.49 2.86
N TYR A 292 0.76 -8.85 4.04
CA TYR A 292 1.93 -8.71 4.89
C TYR A 292 2.68 -10.04 5.09
N GLY A 293 3.98 -10.03 4.82
CA GLY A 293 4.87 -11.18 4.93
C GLY A 293 4.79 -12.19 3.77
N GLY A 294 3.88 -11.99 2.80
CA GLY A 294 3.79 -12.78 1.57
C GLY A 294 4.48 -12.13 0.37
N PRO A 295 4.49 -12.80 -0.79
CA PRO A 295 4.94 -12.20 -2.03
C PRO A 295 3.88 -11.28 -2.64
N TRP A 296 4.31 -10.42 -3.56
CA TRP A 296 3.43 -9.72 -4.49
C TRP A 296 3.02 -10.65 -5.61
N GLU A 297 1.72 -10.81 -5.79
CA GLU A 297 1.13 -11.78 -6.71
C GLU A 297 0.38 -11.07 -7.82
N VAL A 298 0.68 -11.46 -9.07
CA VAL A 298 -0.02 -10.99 -10.25
C VAL A 298 -0.88 -12.13 -10.78
N TYR A 299 -2.18 -11.87 -10.86
CA TYR A 299 -3.17 -12.79 -11.39
C TYR A 299 -3.65 -12.32 -12.75
N ARG A 300 -3.83 -13.26 -13.68
CA ARG A 300 -4.50 -13.05 -14.96
C ARG A 300 -5.94 -13.54 -14.85
N ARG A 301 -6.88 -12.71 -15.31
CA ARG A 301 -8.26 -13.11 -15.49
C ARG A 301 -8.37 -13.95 -16.76
N VAL A 302 -8.88 -15.17 -16.64
CA VAL A 302 -9.15 -16.09 -17.74
C VAL A 302 -10.65 -16.34 -17.80
N GLU A 303 -11.24 -16.21 -18.98
CA GLU A 303 -12.63 -16.53 -19.23
C GLU A 303 -12.69 -17.95 -19.80
N LEU A 304 -13.22 -18.90 -19.00
CA LEU A 304 -13.26 -20.33 -19.34
C LEU A 304 -14.54 -20.70 -20.12
N GLY A 305 -15.52 -19.80 -20.12
CA GLY A 305 -16.80 -19.94 -20.81
C GLY A 305 -17.79 -18.84 -20.38
N PRO A 306 -19.03 -18.85 -20.90
CA PRO A 306 -20.02 -17.82 -20.57
C PRO A 306 -20.26 -17.71 -19.06
N GLY A 307 -19.84 -16.60 -18.45
CA GLY A 307 -20.01 -16.32 -17.03
C GLY A 307 -19.15 -17.15 -16.09
N VAL A 308 -18.19 -17.92 -16.62
CA VAL A 308 -17.19 -18.69 -15.86
C VAL A 308 -15.82 -18.05 -16.08
N GLU A 309 -15.26 -17.51 -15.00
CA GLU A 309 -13.93 -16.92 -15.02
C GLU A 309 -13.06 -17.45 -13.88
N SER A 310 -11.75 -17.46 -14.07
CA SER A 310 -10.77 -17.73 -13.03
C SER A 310 -9.73 -16.61 -12.97
N TYR A 311 -9.03 -16.54 -11.85
CA TYR A 311 -7.85 -15.71 -11.66
C TYR A 311 -6.65 -16.61 -11.45
N ASP A 312 -5.82 -16.74 -12.48
CA ASP A 312 -4.68 -17.65 -12.49
C ASP A 312 -3.41 -16.88 -12.13
N LEU A 313 -2.62 -17.41 -11.19
CA LEU A 313 -1.36 -16.77 -10.77
C LEU A 313 -0.34 -16.85 -11.91
N ILE A 314 0.09 -15.69 -12.42
CA ILE A 314 1.05 -15.58 -13.53
C ILE A 314 2.43 -15.07 -13.10
N GLY A 315 2.54 -14.46 -11.91
CA GLY A 315 3.80 -13.95 -11.40
C GLY A 315 3.79 -13.76 -9.89
N SER A 316 4.94 -13.96 -9.27
CA SER A 316 5.19 -13.77 -7.84
C SER A 316 6.50 -13.00 -7.67
N PHE A 317 6.51 -11.96 -6.83
CA PHE A 317 7.62 -11.02 -6.68
C PHE A 317 7.87 -10.68 -5.21
N ASP A 318 9.14 -10.50 -4.83
CA ASP A 318 9.50 -10.12 -3.44
C ASP A 318 9.17 -8.66 -3.10
N LYS A 319 8.98 -7.82 -4.13
CA LYS A 319 8.69 -6.39 -4.02
C LYS A 319 7.57 -6.00 -4.96
N GLU A 320 6.96 -4.84 -4.71
CA GLU A 320 5.89 -4.32 -5.56
C GLU A 320 6.35 -4.28 -7.03
N PRO A 321 5.70 -5.04 -7.93
CA PRO A 321 6.15 -5.14 -9.30
C PRO A 321 5.88 -3.84 -10.05
N THR A 322 6.88 -3.39 -10.81
CA THR A 322 6.72 -2.23 -11.69
C THR A 322 5.75 -2.54 -12.84
N PRO A 323 5.17 -1.52 -13.49
CA PRO A 323 4.32 -1.73 -14.67
C PRO A 323 4.98 -2.59 -15.76
N THR A 324 6.30 -2.46 -15.92
CA THR A 324 7.09 -3.29 -16.85
C THR A 324 7.09 -4.76 -16.43
N LEU A 325 7.38 -5.06 -15.16
CA LEU A 325 7.38 -6.44 -14.65
C LEU A 325 6.00 -7.10 -14.75
N ILE A 326 4.94 -6.33 -14.48
CA ILE A 326 3.56 -6.81 -14.67
C ILE A 326 3.33 -7.14 -16.15
N THR A 327 3.70 -6.24 -17.06
CA THR A 327 3.54 -6.44 -18.51
C THR A 327 4.29 -7.68 -18.99
N ASP A 328 5.52 -7.88 -18.52
CA ASP A 328 6.33 -9.04 -18.90
C ASP A 328 5.77 -10.36 -18.34
N ALA A 329 5.20 -10.35 -17.12
CA ALA A 329 4.49 -11.51 -16.58
C ALA A 329 3.28 -11.89 -17.44
N PHE A 330 2.52 -10.90 -17.90
CA PHE A 330 1.39 -11.10 -18.80
C PHE A 330 1.84 -11.65 -20.17
N ARG A 331 2.90 -11.09 -20.77
CA ARG A 331 3.49 -11.60 -22.01
C ARG A 331 3.90 -13.06 -21.88
N ALA A 332 4.66 -13.38 -20.83
CA ALA A 332 5.10 -14.74 -20.57
C ALA A 332 3.93 -15.71 -20.33
N ALA A 333 2.79 -15.23 -19.83
CA ALA A 333 1.60 -16.05 -19.66
C ALA A 333 0.86 -16.28 -20.99
N TRP A 334 0.78 -15.29 -21.87
CA TRP A 334 0.18 -15.47 -23.20
C TRP A 334 1.03 -16.31 -24.14
N ASP A 335 2.36 -16.26 -24.03
CA ASP A 335 3.26 -17.09 -24.83
C ASP A 335 3.17 -18.59 -24.47
N ARG A 336 2.53 -18.94 -23.35
CA ARG A 336 2.34 -20.31 -22.86
C ARG A 336 0.99 -20.93 -23.25
N ASP A 337 0.03 -20.12 -23.70
CA ASP A 337 -1.30 -20.54 -24.16
C ASP A 337 -1.33 -20.68 -25.69
#